data_AF-A0A1I3RIC6-F1
#
_entry.id   AF-A0A1I3RIC6-F1
#
_cell.length_a   1.000
_cell.length_b   1.000
_cell.length_c   1.000
_cell.angle_alpha   90.00
_cell.angle_beta   90.00
_cell.angle_gamma   90.00
#
_symmetry.space_group_name_H-M   'P 1'
#
loop_
_entity.id
_entity.type
_entity.pdbx_description
1 polymer ?
#
loop_
_entity_poly.entity_id
_entity_poly.type
_entity_poly.pdbx_seq_one_letter_code
_entity_poly.pdbx_strand_id
1 'polypeptide(L)'
;MFLSLIDLLKGMIAPGLAWLTVGMVGAHLAAVAVVLGQIYPIWGSKRGDTGITVATGAIFILSPILILVGSVIYLFSLLVTRYMVLSVFFATLAVMLFSLVFIAHVYLWVVTISVGGLILFRQQRYWRRFRRGMEPPFRWRHFF
;
A
#
# COMPACT_ATOMS: atom_id res chain seq x y z
N MET A 1 1.47 15.23 7.45
CA MET A 1 0.57 15.39 6.28
C MET A 1 1.34 15.66 5.00
N PHE A 2 2.21 16.68 4.92
CA PHE A 2 3.02 16.98 3.73
C PHE A 2 3.89 15.81 3.21
N LEU A 3 4.58 15.08 4.10
CA LEU A 3 5.40 13.93 3.70
C LEU A 3 4.58 12.82 3.04
N SER A 4 3.37 12.56 3.53
CA SER A 4 2.47 11.54 2.99
C SER A 4 2.00 11.89 1.58
N LEU A 5 1.77 13.19 1.29
CA LEU A 5 1.40 13.63 -0.05
C LEU A 5 2.56 13.44 -1.04
N ILE A 6 3.79 13.77 -0.64
CA ILE A 6 4.99 13.54 -1.47
C ILE A 6 5.19 12.04 -1.73
N ASP A 7 4.99 11.22 -0.70
CA ASP A 7 5.10 9.77 -0.81
C ASP A 7 3.99 9.17 -1.72
N LEU A 8 2.78 9.73 -1.71
CA LEU A 8 1.73 9.35 -2.67
C LEU A 8 2.11 9.75 -4.10
N LEU A 9 2.51 11.01 -4.30
CA LEU A 9 2.83 11.57 -5.61
C LEU A 9 3.98 10.83 -6.28
N LYS A 10 5.08 10.54 -5.57
CA LYS A 10 6.17 9.76 -6.17
C LYS A 10 5.73 8.34 -6.54
N GLY A 11 4.82 7.75 -5.75
CA GLY A 11 4.22 6.46 -6.01
C GLY A 11 3.40 6.46 -7.30
N MET A 12 2.78 7.60 -7.66
CA MET A 12 2.06 7.77 -8.92
C MET A 12 3.01 8.12 -10.09
N ILE A 13 3.96 9.03 -9.86
CA ILE A 13 4.83 9.56 -10.92
C ILE A 13 5.75 8.47 -11.47
N ALA A 14 6.35 7.63 -10.62
CA ALA A 14 7.31 6.62 -11.09
C ALA A 14 6.66 5.58 -12.05
N PRO A 15 5.55 4.90 -11.70
CA PRO A 15 4.86 4.01 -12.62
C PRO A 15 4.25 4.74 -13.81
N GLY A 16 3.76 5.97 -13.63
CA GLY A 16 3.17 6.77 -14.71
C GLY A 16 4.18 7.13 -15.79
N LEU A 17 5.37 7.59 -15.39
CA LEU A 17 6.45 7.88 -16.34
C LEU A 17 6.98 6.62 -17.01
N ALA A 18 7.12 5.52 -16.26
CA ALA A 18 7.55 4.25 -16.81
C ALA A 18 6.52 3.67 -17.79
N TRP A 19 5.22 3.91 -17.56
CA TRP A 19 4.16 3.54 -18.49
C TRP A 19 4.29 4.29 -19.82
N LEU A 20 4.57 5.59 -19.77
CA LEU A 20 4.71 6.43 -20.96
C LEU A 20 5.98 6.13 -21.78
N THR A 21 7.04 5.62 -21.14
CA THR A 21 8.36 5.44 -21.78
C THR A 21 8.66 4.01 -22.17
N VAL A 22 8.36 3.04 -21.30
CA VAL A 22 8.70 1.62 -21.44
C VAL A 22 7.44 0.75 -21.57
N GLY A 23 6.25 1.38 -21.53
CA GLY A 23 4.98 0.69 -21.62
C GLY A 23 4.59 0.00 -20.32
N MET A 24 3.61 -0.90 -20.42
CA MET A 24 2.96 -1.50 -19.26
C MET A 24 3.96 -2.27 -18.38
N VAL A 25 4.87 -3.05 -18.96
CA VAL A 25 5.88 -3.82 -18.21
C VAL A 25 6.80 -2.91 -17.38
N GLY A 26 7.20 -1.77 -17.95
CA GLY A 26 7.99 -0.76 -17.24
C GLY A 26 7.24 -0.18 -16.02
N ALA A 27 5.94 0.11 -16.18
CA ALA A 27 5.10 0.60 -15.09
C ALA A 27 5.04 -0.38 -13.90
N HIS A 28 4.95 -1.68 -14.19
CA HIS A 28 4.92 -2.74 -13.18
C HIS A 28 6.24 -2.82 -12.39
N LEU A 29 7.38 -2.79 -13.09
CA LEU A 29 8.70 -2.79 -12.46
C LEU A 29 8.94 -1.53 -11.63
N ALA A 30 8.56 -0.36 -12.17
CA ALA A 30 8.67 0.92 -11.47
C ALA A 30 7.81 0.96 -10.19
N ALA A 31 6.61 0.36 -10.22
CA ALA A 31 5.75 0.25 -9.03
C ALA A 31 6.41 -0.56 -7.91
N VAL A 32 7.04 -1.68 -8.24
CA VAL A 32 7.77 -2.50 -7.24
C VAL A 32 9.00 -1.75 -6.75
N ALA A 33 9.78 -1.13 -7.66
CA ALA A 33 11.00 -0.41 -7.32
C ALA A 33 10.76 0.81 -6.41
N VAL A 34 9.71 1.61 -6.68
CA VAL A 34 9.40 2.79 -5.87
C VAL A 34 8.93 2.42 -4.46
N VAL A 35 8.17 1.33 -4.33
CA VAL A 35 7.75 0.80 -3.02
C VAL A 35 8.94 0.24 -2.26
N LEU A 36 9.80 -0.53 -2.91
CA LEU A 36 11.03 -1.07 -2.32
C LEU A 36 11.94 0.05 -1.82
N GLY A 37 12.18 1.08 -2.63
CA GLY A 37 13.00 2.23 -2.26
C GLY A 37 12.42 3.03 -1.09
N GLN A 38 11.09 3.04 -0.90
CA GLN A 38 10.48 3.65 0.28
C GLN A 38 10.63 2.79 1.54
N ILE A 39 10.47 1.47 1.42
CA ILE A 39 10.55 0.56 2.58
C ILE A 39 12.00 0.41 3.05
N TYR A 40 12.95 0.37 2.10
CA TYR A 40 14.39 0.22 2.31
C TYR A 40 15.17 1.40 1.70
N PRO A 41 15.04 2.60 2.28
CA PRO A 41 15.74 3.78 1.78
C PRO A 41 17.26 3.64 1.97
N ILE A 42 18.02 3.81 0.88
CA ILE A 42 19.49 3.68 0.87
C ILE A 42 20.15 4.94 1.47
N TRP A 43 19.65 6.13 1.14
CA TRP A 43 20.29 7.41 1.48
C TRP A 43 19.69 8.14 2.69
N GLY A 44 18.73 7.55 3.41
CA GLY A 44 18.12 8.24 4.55
C GLY A 44 17.29 7.33 5.44
N SER A 45 17.43 7.49 6.75
CA SER A 45 16.65 6.77 7.76
C SER A 45 15.22 7.34 7.85
N LYS A 46 14.37 7.13 6.83
CA LYS A 46 12.90 7.25 7.01
C LYS A 46 12.41 6.09 7.88
N ARG A 47 12.70 6.17 9.18
CA ARG A 47 12.22 5.22 10.20
C ARG A 47 10.72 5.46 10.40
N GLY A 48 9.89 4.63 9.75
CA GLY A 48 8.50 4.46 10.20
C GLY A 48 7.41 4.53 9.13
N ASP A 49 7.73 4.77 7.86
CA ASP A 49 6.72 4.55 6.82
C ASP A 49 6.63 3.05 6.48
N THR A 50 5.39 2.55 6.41
CA THR A 50 5.07 1.16 6.07
C THR A 50 5.09 0.97 4.54
N GLY A 51 5.22 2.06 3.77
CA GLY A 51 5.20 2.04 2.31
C GLY A 51 3.80 1.97 1.72
N ILE A 52 2.76 1.97 2.57
CA ILE A 52 1.35 1.84 2.16
C ILE A 52 0.97 3.01 1.26
N THR A 53 1.30 4.25 1.63
CA THR A 53 0.94 5.44 0.85
C THR A 53 1.56 5.41 -0.55
N VAL A 54 2.81 4.99 -0.66
CA VAL A 54 3.52 4.85 -1.94
C VAL A 54 2.90 3.73 -2.77
N ALA A 55 2.60 2.59 -2.15
CA ALA A 55 1.95 1.47 -2.81
C ALA A 55 0.54 1.84 -3.30
N THR A 56 -0.22 2.60 -2.54
CA THR A 56 -1.53 3.13 -2.96
C THR A 56 -1.38 3.97 -4.22
N GLY A 57 -0.42 4.91 -4.24
CA GLY A 57 -0.16 5.74 -5.43
C GLY A 57 0.28 4.90 -6.64
N ALA A 58 1.10 3.87 -6.42
CA ALA A 58 1.59 3.02 -7.50
C ALA A 58 0.49 2.12 -8.09
N ILE A 59 -0.31 1.49 -7.24
CA ILE A 59 -1.44 0.66 -7.67
C ILE A 59 -2.54 1.54 -8.29
N PHE A 60 -2.70 2.80 -7.87
CA PHE A 60 -3.66 3.72 -8.48
C PHE A 60 -3.40 3.94 -9.98
N ILE A 61 -2.14 4.05 -10.38
CA ILE A 61 -1.75 4.20 -11.79
C ILE A 61 -1.96 2.90 -12.57
N LEU A 62 -1.70 1.75 -11.94
CA LEU A 62 -1.84 0.44 -12.58
C LEU A 62 -3.32 0.02 -12.72
N SER A 63 -4.11 0.23 -11.68
CA SER A 63 -5.54 -0.08 -11.63
C SER A 63 -6.23 0.72 -10.51
N PRO A 64 -6.97 1.78 -10.85
CA PRO A 64 -7.71 2.56 -9.85
C PRO A 64 -8.84 1.75 -9.17
N ILE A 65 -9.34 0.71 -9.84
CA ILE A 65 -10.34 -0.22 -9.28
C ILE A 65 -9.80 -0.94 -8.05
N LEU A 66 -8.54 -1.39 -8.06
CA LEU A 66 -7.92 -2.06 -6.92
C LEU A 66 -7.83 -1.13 -5.71
N ILE A 67 -7.53 0.16 -5.93
CA ILE A 67 -7.51 1.16 -4.86
C ILE A 67 -8.90 1.42 -4.31
N LEU A 68 -9.92 1.47 -5.16
CA LEU A 68 -11.30 1.67 -4.71
C LEU A 68 -11.74 0.52 -3.80
N VAL A 69 -11.53 -0.72 -4.23
CA VAL A 69 -11.84 -1.93 -3.45
C VAL A 69 -11.04 -1.96 -2.14
N GLY A 70 -9.73 -1.73 -2.21
CA GLY A 70 -8.87 -1.69 -1.04
C GLY A 70 -9.29 -0.60 -0.04
N SER A 71 -9.69 0.57 -0.52
CA SER A 71 -10.13 1.71 0.31
C SER A 71 -11.46 1.44 0.99
N VAL A 72 -12.42 0.84 0.29
CA VAL A 72 -13.72 0.43 0.87
C VAL A 72 -13.50 -0.60 1.98
N ILE A 73 -12.68 -1.61 1.74
CA ILE A 73 -12.40 -2.68 2.71
C ILE A 73 -11.60 -2.14 3.89
N TYR A 74 -10.63 -1.25 3.64
CA TYR A 74 -9.88 -0.56 4.68
C TYR A 74 -10.81 0.24 5.60
N LEU A 75 -11.69 1.07 5.03
CA LEU A 75 -12.63 1.88 5.80
C LEU A 75 -13.60 0.99 6.57
N PHE A 76 -14.20 -0.01 5.93
CA PHE A 76 -15.12 -0.93 6.58
C PHE A 76 -14.46 -1.67 7.75
N SER A 77 -13.26 -2.23 7.53
CA SER A 77 -12.49 -2.89 8.59
C SER A 77 -12.09 -1.91 9.70
N LEU A 78 -11.77 -0.65 9.37
CA LEU A 78 -11.41 0.37 10.35
C LEU A 78 -12.59 0.74 11.23
N LEU A 79 -13.80 0.84 10.66
CA LEU A 79 -15.02 1.08 11.41
C LEU A 79 -15.34 -0.08 12.37
N VAL A 80 -15.19 -1.32 11.91
CA VAL A 80 -15.52 -2.52 12.70
C VAL A 80 -14.46 -2.79 13.77
N THR A 81 -13.19 -2.83 13.40
CA THR A 81 -12.10 -3.24 14.30
C THR A 81 -11.59 -2.08 15.15
N ARG A 82 -11.69 -0.83 14.67
CA ARG A 82 -11.03 0.34 15.25
C ARG A 82 -9.50 0.23 15.33
N TYR A 83 -8.88 -0.71 14.60
CA TYR A 83 -7.43 -0.87 14.55
C TYR A 83 -6.91 -0.66 13.13
N MET A 84 -6.01 0.31 12.96
CA MET A 84 -5.39 0.59 11.65
C MET A 84 -4.62 -0.61 11.11
N VAL A 85 -3.89 -1.33 11.97
CA VAL A 85 -3.07 -2.47 11.57
C VAL A 85 -3.90 -3.62 11.01
N LEU A 86 -5.01 -3.97 11.67
CA LEU A 86 -5.95 -4.96 11.12
C LEU A 86 -6.54 -4.48 9.79
N SER A 87 -6.92 -3.21 9.73
CA SER A 87 -7.57 -2.66 8.54
C SER A 87 -6.67 -2.67 7.31
N VAL A 88 -5.40 -2.31 7.47
CA VAL A 88 -4.42 -2.43 6.38
C VAL A 88 -4.18 -3.89 6.00
N PHE A 89 -4.10 -4.79 6.98
CA PHE A 89 -3.92 -6.22 6.71
C PHE A 89 -5.06 -6.79 5.85
N PHE A 90 -6.32 -6.54 6.24
CA PHE A 90 -7.49 -6.97 5.48
C PHE A 90 -7.57 -6.30 4.11
N ALA A 91 -7.30 -4.99 4.01
CA ALA A 91 -7.29 -4.29 2.73
C ALA A 91 -6.22 -4.86 1.78
N THR A 92 -5.01 -5.12 2.28
CA THR A 92 -3.91 -5.66 1.47
C THR A 92 -4.25 -7.06 0.96
N LEU A 93 -4.76 -7.94 1.82
CA LEU A 93 -5.20 -9.27 1.43
C LEU A 93 -6.34 -9.23 0.41
N ALA A 94 -7.32 -8.36 0.63
CA ALA A 94 -8.44 -8.25 -0.28
C ALA A 94 -8.02 -7.74 -1.65
N VAL A 95 -7.10 -6.77 -1.73
CA VAL A 95 -6.54 -6.29 -3.00
C VAL A 95 -5.79 -7.42 -3.73
N MET A 96 -5.00 -8.23 -3.01
CA MET A 96 -4.31 -9.39 -3.59
C MET A 96 -5.30 -10.44 -4.13
N LEU A 97 -6.32 -10.79 -3.35
CA LEU A 97 -7.33 -11.78 -3.74
C LEU A 97 -8.22 -11.26 -4.88
N PHE A 98 -8.64 -10.00 -4.82
CA PHE A 98 -9.47 -9.39 -5.86
C PHE A 98 -8.71 -9.30 -7.19
N SER A 99 -7.42 -8.94 -7.14
CA SER A 99 -6.54 -8.97 -8.31
C SER A 99 -6.49 -10.38 -8.91
N LEU A 100 -6.32 -11.41 -8.07
CA LEU A 100 -6.23 -12.81 -8.52
C LEU A 100 -7.53 -13.33 -9.17
N VAL A 101 -8.70 -12.93 -8.66
CA VAL A 101 -9.99 -13.46 -9.11
C VAL A 101 -10.55 -12.70 -10.30
N PHE A 102 -10.43 -11.36 -10.32
CA PHE A 102 -11.15 -10.51 -11.28
C PHE A 102 -10.29 -9.97 -12.41
N ILE A 103 -8.96 -10.06 -12.32
CA ILE A 103 -8.05 -9.49 -13.31
C ILE A 103 -7.30 -10.63 -14.01
N ALA A 104 -7.44 -10.78 -15.32
CA ALA A 104 -6.77 -11.84 -16.10
C ALA A 104 -5.33 -11.49 -16.53
N HIS A 105 -4.70 -10.49 -15.91
CA HIS A 105 -3.37 -10.00 -16.29
C HIS A 105 -2.30 -10.47 -15.30
N VAL A 106 -1.50 -11.46 -15.73
CA VAL A 106 -0.41 -12.05 -14.93
C VAL A 106 0.54 -10.98 -14.37
N TYR A 107 0.85 -9.93 -15.13
CA TYR A 107 1.72 -8.85 -14.67
C TYR A 107 1.17 -8.11 -13.44
N LEU A 108 -0.14 -7.84 -13.40
CA LEU A 108 -0.79 -7.19 -12.26
C LEU A 108 -0.78 -8.10 -11.04
N TRP A 109 -0.91 -9.42 -11.20
CA TRP A 109 -0.78 -10.37 -10.10
C TRP A 109 0.61 -10.33 -9.50
N VAL A 110 1.64 -10.39 -10.34
CA VAL A 110 3.04 -10.35 -9.89
C VAL A 110 3.28 -9.08 -9.07
N VAL A 111 2.87 -7.91 -9.57
CA VAL A 111 3.06 -6.65 -8.83
C VAL A 111 2.24 -6.61 -7.55
N THR A 112 0.97 -6.98 -7.60
CA THR A 112 0.10 -6.92 -6.41
C THR A 112 0.59 -7.88 -5.32
N ILE A 113 1.05 -9.08 -5.70
CA ILE A 113 1.60 -10.06 -4.77
C ILE A 113 2.94 -9.59 -4.22
N SER A 114 3.85 -9.07 -5.06
CA SER A 114 5.14 -8.55 -4.61
C SER A 114 4.98 -7.34 -3.67
N VAL A 115 4.21 -6.33 -4.07
CA VAL A 115 3.97 -5.12 -3.27
C VAL A 115 3.18 -5.45 -2.01
N GLY A 116 2.11 -6.25 -2.13
CA GLY A 116 1.30 -6.70 -0.99
C GLY A 116 2.14 -7.50 0.00
N GLY A 117 2.97 -8.42 -0.48
CA GLY A 117 3.91 -9.18 0.33
C GLY A 117 4.91 -8.30 1.08
N LEU A 118 5.47 -7.28 0.42
CA LEU A 118 6.37 -6.31 1.05
C LEU A 118 5.68 -5.51 2.16
N ILE A 119 4.44 -5.08 1.94
CA ILE A 119 3.65 -4.36 2.94
C ILE A 119 3.35 -5.27 4.14
N LEU A 120 2.92 -6.52 3.89
CA LEU A 120 2.62 -7.48 4.95
C LEU A 120 3.87 -7.84 5.76
N PHE A 121 5.03 -7.97 5.11
CA PHE A 121 6.30 -8.19 5.78
C PHE A 121 6.67 -7.00 6.68
N ARG A 122 6.49 -5.77 6.19
CA ARG A 122 6.74 -4.55 6.96
C ARG A 122 5.76 -4.37 8.13
N GLN A 123 4.52 -4.80 7.94
CA GLN A 123 3.44 -4.82 8.94
C GLN A 123 3.76 -5.72 10.15
N GLN A 124 4.66 -6.69 10.04
CA GLN A 124 4.99 -7.58 11.16
C GLN A 124 5.43 -6.84 12.43
N ARG A 125 6.11 -5.70 12.30
CA ARG A 125 6.51 -4.89 13.47
C ARG A 125 5.30 -4.31 14.19
N TYR A 126 4.30 -3.87 13.45
CA TYR A 126 3.05 -3.32 13.97
C TYR A 126 2.19 -4.43 14.57
N TRP A 127 2.07 -5.57 13.88
CA TRP A 127 1.39 -6.75 14.40
C TRP A 127 1.95 -7.24 15.75
N ARG A 128 3.28 -7.22 15.93
CA ARG A 128 3.93 -7.54 17.21
C ARG A 128 3.58 -6.53 18.31
N ARG A 129 3.37 -5.25 17.98
CA ARG A 129 2.93 -4.22 18.94
C ARG A 129 1.44 -4.37 19.28
N PHE A 130 0.62 -4.67 18.27
CA PHE A 130 -0.81 -4.98 18.44
C PHE A 130 -1.01 -6.17 19.39
N ARG A 131 -0.30 -7.29 19.19
CA ARG A 131 -0.37 -8.46 20.08
C ARG A 131 0.06 -8.17 21.53
N ARG A 132 0.89 -7.16 21.74
CA ARG A 132 1.33 -6.71 23.09
C ARG A 132 0.38 -5.68 23.71
N GLY A 133 -0.74 -5.37 23.06
CA GLY A 133 -1.69 -4.35 23.52
C GLY A 133 -1.14 -2.92 23.48
N MET A 134 -0.02 -2.68 22.80
CA MET A 134 0.66 -1.38 22.77
C MET A 134 0.16 -0.45 21.66
N GLU A 135 -0.86 -0.86 20.91
CA GLU A 135 -1.50 -0.03 19.89
C GLU A 135 -2.84 0.50 20.40
N PRO A 136 -2.96 1.82 20.59
CA PRO A 136 -4.24 2.40 20.98
C PRO A 136 -5.25 2.20 19.84
N PRO A 137 -6.52 1.89 20.16
CA PRO A 137 -7.57 1.89 19.15
C PRO A 137 -7.68 3.29 18.53
N PHE A 138 -7.99 3.32 17.23
CA PHE A 138 -8.19 4.55 16.49
C PHE A 138 -9.31 5.36 17.15
N ARG A 139 -8.94 6.49 17.78
CA ARG A 139 -9.83 7.36 18.55
C ARG A 139 -10.17 8.57 17.69
N TRP A 140 -11.44 8.72 17.33
CA TRP A 140 -12.01 9.84 16.57
C TRP A 140 -12.00 11.20 17.30
N ARG A 141 -11.11 11.41 18.28
CA ARG A 141 -11.07 12.66 19.06
C ARG A 141 -10.16 13.65 18.33
N HIS A 142 -10.75 14.80 17.99
CA HIS A 142 -10.18 15.98 17.32
C HIS A 142 -10.40 16.06 15.80
N PHE A 143 -11.67 16.12 15.39
CA PHE A 143 -12.08 16.83 14.16
C PHE A 143 -13.15 17.92 14.44
N PHE A 144 -13.34 18.27 15.72
CA PHE A 144 -14.13 19.40 16.20
C PHE A 144 -13.33 20.12 17.28
#